data_AF-A0A0D3DS65-F1
#
_entry.id   AF-A0A0D3DS65-F1
#
_cell.length_a   1.000
_cell.length_b   1.000
_cell.length_c   1.000
_cell.angle_alpha   90.00
_cell.angle_beta   90.00
_cell.angle_gamma   90.00
#
_symmetry.space_group_name_H-M   'P 1'
#
loop_
_entity.id
_entity.type
_entity.pdbx_description
1 polymer ?
#
loop_
_entity_poly.entity_id
_entity_poly.type
_entity_poly.pdbx_seq_one_letter_code
_entity_poly.pdbx_strand_id
1 'polypeptide(L)'
;MIRNSGLLEFPARGNTMSWQGRRGKGKGAVTVRCCLDRALANEEWHTLFPCSYTEYLKMVGSDHRPVVAFLEDKFTRKRRGQFRFDKRWLAKRVLWSRL
;
A
#
# COMPACT_ATOMS: atom_id res chain seq x y z
N MET A 1 -20.82 -15.91 3.01
CA MET A 1 -19.62 -16.49 2.37
C MET A 1 -18.30 -15.81 2.77
N ILE A 2 -18.22 -14.52 3.10
CA ILE A 2 -17.05 -13.93 3.81
C ILE A 2 -17.38 -13.66 5.29
N ARG A 3 -18.58 -13.16 5.57
CA ARG A 3 -19.03 -12.88 6.96
C ARG A 3 -19.09 -14.11 7.88
N ASN A 4 -19.20 -15.30 7.31
CA ASN A 4 -19.30 -16.55 8.08
C ASN A 4 -17.92 -17.19 8.32
N SER A 5 -16.83 -16.60 7.81
CA SER A 5 -15.47 -17.10 8.00
C SER A 5 -14.68 -16.29 9.02
N GLY A 6 -15.34 -15.39 9.76
CA GLY A 6 -14.68 -14.49 10.72
C GLY A 6 -13.74 -13.47 10.06
N LEU A 7 -13.94 -13.18 8.77
CA LEU A 7 -13.14 -12.22 8.00
C LEU A 7 -13.93 -10.93 7.74
N LEU A 8 -13.23 -9.82 7.90
CA LEU A 8 -13.70 -8.45 7.69
C LEU A 8 -12.87 -7.80 6.59
N GLU A 9 -13.46 -6.82 5.90
CA GLU A 9 -12.74 -6.04 4.90
C GLU A 9 -12.03 -4.85 5.53
N PHE A 10 -10.88 -4.49 4.99
CA PHE A 10 -10.23 -3.24 5.33
C PHE A 10 -11.01 -2.06 4.72
N PRO A 11 -11.02 -0.88 5.39
CA PRO A 11 -11.44 0.35 4.75
C PRO A 11 -10.68 0.57 3.44
N ALA A 12 -11.38 0.87 2.35
CA ALA A 12 -10.78 1.02 1.02
C ALA A 12 -10.64 2.50 0.61
N ARG A 13 -9.54 2.82 -0.07
CA ARG A 13 -9.27 4.11 -0.71
C ARG A 13 -9.08 3.94 -2.22
N GLY A 14 -9.51 4.96 -2.96
CA GLY A 14 -9.41 4.99 -4.43
C GLY A 14 -10.54 4.24 -5.13
N ASN A 15 -10.29 3.81 -6.36
CA ASN A 15 -11.27 3.11 -7.19
C ASN A 15 -11.20 1.59 -6.94
N THR A 16 -12.21 1.06 -6.27
CA THR A 16 -12.31 -0.36 -5.87
C THR A 16 -12.63 -1.32 -7.02
N MET A 17 -12.86 -0.82 -8.24
CA MET A 17 -13.01 -1.65 -9.44
C MET A 17 -11.65 -2.19 -9.86
N SER A 18 -11.24 -3.27 -9.20
CA SER A 18 -9.92 -3.88 -9.31
C SER A 18 -9.64 -4.52 -10.65
N TRP A 19 -10.67 -4.85 -11.43
CA TRP A 19 -10.51 -5.50 -12.73
C TRP A 19 -11.22 -4.74 -13.84
N GLN A 20 -10.64 -4.77 -15.04
CA GLN A 20 -11.24 -4.23 -16.24
C GLN A 20 -11.01 -5.16 -17.44
N GLY A 21 -12.10 -5.59 -18.09
CA GLY A 21 -12.02 -6.35 -19.33
C GLY A 21 -12.92 -5.81 -20.42
N ARG A 22 -12.74 -6.33 -21.62
CA ARG A 22 -13.56 -5.99 -22.79
C ARG A 22 -14.43 -7.18 -23.17
N ARG A 23 -15.74 -6.94 -23.26
CA ARG A 23 -16.73 -7.96 -23.62
C ARG A 23 -17.27 -7.69 -25.02
N GLY A 24 -17.33 -8.71 -25.87
CA GLY A 24 -17.77 -8.60 -27.26
C GLY A 24 -16.64 -8.29 -28.25
N LYS A 25 -16.98 -8.14 -29.53
CA LYS A 25 -16.03 -7.89 -30.63
C LYS A 25 -16.44 -6.66 -31.45
N GLY A 26 -15.46 -6.01 -32.08
CA GLY A 26 -15.68 -4.89 -33.00
C GLY A 26 -16.29 -3.64 -32.35
N LYS A 27 -17.09 -2.88 -33.12
CA LYS A 27 -17.71 -1.61 -32.67
C LYS A 27 -18.70 -1.76 -31.51
N GLY A 28 -19.25 -2.97 -31.31
CA GLY A 28 -20.16 -3.28 -30.21
C GLY A 28 -19.48 -3.74 -28.91
N ALA A 29 -18.15 -3.79 -28.88
CA ALA A 29 -17.44 -4.24 -27.69
C ALA A 29 -17.54 -3.21 -26.55
N VAL A 30 -17.95 -3.67 -25.36
CA VAL A 30 -18.13 -2.84 -24.17
C VAL A 30 -17.05 -3.10 -23.14
N THR A 31 -16.67 -2.07 -22.41
CA THR A 31 -15.73 -2.16 -21.29
C THR A 31 -16.50 -2.51 -20.03
N VAL A 32 -16.10 -3.58 -19.37
CA VAL A 32 -16.66 -4.03 -18.08
C VAL A 32 -15.62 -3.78 -17.00
N ARG A 33 -16.07 -3.33 -15.83
CA ARG A 33 -15.23 -3.14 -14.64
C ARG A 33 -15.86 -3.87 -13.46
N CYS A 34 -15.04 -4.58 -12.69
CA CYS A 34 -15.49 -5.41 -11.57
C CYS A 34 -14.59 -5.18 -10.35
N CYS A 35 -15.15 -5.40 -9.15
CA CYS A 35 -14.40 -5.49 -7.91
C CYS A 35 -14.19 -6.98 -7.61
N LEU A 36 -13.03 -7.51 -8.00
CA LEU A 36 -12.70 -8.94 -7.87
C LEU A 36 -11.68 -9.21 -6.76
N ASP A 37 -10.81 -8.24 -6.48
CA ASP A 37 -9.72 -8.36 -5.52
C ASP A 37 -10.09 -7.62 -4.24
N ARG A 38 -9.88 -8.25 -3.09
CA ARG A 38 -10.13 -7.67 -1.75
C ARG A 38 -9.05 -8.12 -0.79
N ALA A 39 -8.65 -7.23 0.12
CA ALA A 39 -7.88 -7.64 1.30
C ALA A 39 -8.84 -7.85 2.48
N LEU A 40 -8.63 -8.93 3.22
CA LEU A 40 -9.48 -9.34 4.33
C LEU A 40 -8.60 -9.70 5.53
N ALA A 41 -9.09 -9.45 6.73
CA ALA A 41 -8.45 -9.89 7.97
C ALA A 41 -9.50 -10.22 9.04
N ASN A 42 -9.11 -10.95 10.07
CA ASN A 42 -10.01 -11.24 11.18
C ASN A 42 -10.10 -10.05 12.15
N GLU A 43 -11.02 -10.13 13.12
CA GLU A 43 -11.26 -9.07 14.09
C GLU A 43 -10.04 -8.77 14.99
N GLU A 44 -9.28 -9.80 15.36
CA GLU A 44 -8.04 -9.65 16.14
C GLU A 44 -7.00 -8.80 15.39
N TRP A 45 -6.85 -9.02 14.09
CA TRP A 45 -6.00 -8.20 13.22
C TRP A 45 -6.45 -6.73 13.16
N HIS A 46 -7.75 -6.47 13.04
CA HIS A 46 -8.26 -5.10 13.04
C HIS A 46 -8.10 -4.41 14.40
N THR A 47 -8.06 -5.18 15.48
CA THR A 47 -7.74 -4.68 16.84
C THR A 47 -6.27 -4.28 16.94
N LEU A 48 -5.36 -5.07 16.37
CA LEU A 48 -3.91 -4.78 16.34
C LEU A 48 -3.56 -3.61 15.41
N PHE A 49 -4.25 -3.47 14.28
CA PHE A 49 -3.99 -2.44 13.27
C PHE A 49 -5.25 -1.58 13.01
N PRO A 50 -5.69 -0.78 13.98
CA PRO A 50 -6.95 -0.04 13.89
C PRO A 50 -6.94 1.07 12.83
N CYS A 51 -5.76 1.46 12.35
CA CYS A 51 -5.59 2.46 11.29
C CYS A 51 -5.26 1.82 9.92
N SER A 52 -5.38 0.50 9.81
CA SER A 52 -5.14 -0.20 8.56
C SER A 52 -6.19 0.13 7.49
N TYR A 53 -5.77 0.12 6.23
CA TYR A 53 -6.64 0.36 5.08
C TYR A 53 -6.06 -0.29 3.83
N THR A 54 -6.87 -0.39 2.79
CA THR A 54 -6.41 -0.78 1.45
C THR A 54 -6.43 0.40 0.49
N GLU A 55 -5.47 0.43 -0.41
CA GLU A 55 -5.44 1.38 -1.52
C GLU A 55 -5.44 0.62 -2.85
N TYR A 56 -6.37 0.99 -3.72
CA TYR A 56 -6.46 0.48 -5.09
C TYR A 56 -5.69 1.40 -6.01
N LEU A 57 -4.54 0.92 -6.46
CA LEU A 57 -3.62 1.70 -7.29
C LEU A 57 -4.13 1.84 -8.73
N LYS A 58 -3.36 2.58 -9.54
CA LYS A 58 -3.63 2.71 -10.99
C LYS A 58 -3.35 1.38 -11.69
N MET A 59 -4.12 1.09 -12.74
CA MET A 59 -3.81 -0.03 -13.64
C MET A 59 -2.55 0.33 -14.44
N VAL A 60 -1.56 -0.56 -14.41
CA VAL A 60 -0.31 -0.42 -15.15
C VAL A 60 0.06 -1.79 -15.70
N GLY A 61 -0.02 -1.98 -17.02
CA GLY A 61 0.41 -3.20 -17.69
C GLY A 61 -0.41 -4.47 -17.37
N SER A 62 -1.48 -4.37 -16.57
CA SER A 62 -2.37 -5.46 -16.19
C SER A 62 -3.83 -5.00 -16.34
N ASP A 63 -4.73 -5.95 -16.62
CA ASP A 63 -6.18 -5.78 -16.54
C ASP A 63 -6.68 -5.73 -15.08
N HIS A 64 -5.79 -6.02 -14.12
CA HIS A 64 -6.00 -5.80 -12.69
C HIS A 64 -5.29 -4.54 -12.16
N ARG A 65 -5.92 -3.90 -11.19
CA ARG A 65 -5.33 -2.89 -10.29
C ARG A 65 -4.62 -3.61 -9.15
N PRO A 66 -3.37 -3.25 -8.84
CA PRO A 66 -2.76 -3.66 -7.59
C PRO A 66 -3.55 -3.13 -6.39
N VAL A 67 -3.81 -4.00 -5.41
CA VAL A 67 -4.39 -3.65 -4.11
C VAL A 67 -3.30 -3.75 -3.06
N VAL A 68 -3.03 -2.65 -2.36
CA VAL A 68 -2.02 -2.59 -1.30
C VAL A 68 -2.72 -2.43 0.04
N ALA A 69 -2.49 -3.35 0.97
CA ALA A 69 -2.92 -3.21 2.36
C ALA A 69 -1.84 -2.49 3.18
N PHE A 70 -2.18 -1.32 3.70
CA PHE A 70 -1.34 -0.58 4.65
C PHE A 70 -1.73 -0.99 6.06
N LEU A 71 -0.74 -1.47 6.81
CA LEU A 71 -0.89 -1.89 8.20
C LEU A 71 -0.19 -0.83 9.06
N GLU A 72 -0.95 0.16 9.53
CA GLU A 72 -0.39 1.18 10.41
C GLU A 72 -0.75 0.86 11.87
N ASP A 73 0.29 0.67 12.67
CA ASP A 73 0.19 0.56 14.11
C ASP A 73 0.36 1.97 14.73
N LYS A 74 -0.60 2.38 15.56
CA LYS A 74 -0.57 3.65 16.29
C LYS A 74 0.70 3.82 17.12
N PHE A 75 1.34 2.72 17.53
CA PHE A 75 2.48 2.74 18.45
C PHE A 75 3.84 2.88 17.77
N THR A 76 3.94 2.76 16.45
CA THR A 76 5.22 2.74 15.72
C THR A 76 5.38 3.85 14.69
N ARG A 77 4.81 5.02 14.94
CA ARG A 77 5.45 6.26 14.48
C ARG A 77 6.75 6.44 15.27
N LYS A 78 7.69 5.48 15.12
CA LYS A 78 9.08 5.57 15.53
C LYS A 78 9.49 6.94 15.08
N ARG A 79 9.75 7.84 16.03
CA ARG A 79 10.33 9.16 15.76
C ARG A 79 11.50 8.86 14.84
N ARG A 80 11.37 9.13 13.53
CA ARG A 80 12.49 9.00 12.59
C ARG A 80 13.58 9.81 13.26
N GLY A 81 14.65 9.13 13.68
CA GLY A 81 15.71 9.76 14.45
C GLY A 81 16.07 11.05 13.74
N GLN A 82 15.97 12.18 14.44
CA GLN A 82 16.42 13.43 13.86
C GLN A 82 17.88 13.23 13.49
N PHE A 83 18.22 13.44 12.22
CA PHE A 83 19.61 13.41 11.79
C PHE A 83 20.38 14.44 12.62
N ARG A 84 21.35 13.97 13.41
CA ARG A 84 22.24 14.83 14.20
C ARG A 84 23.62 14.77 13.58
N PHE A 85 24.04 15.86 12.95
CA PHE A 85 25.38 16.02 12.42
C PHE A 85 26.36 16.39 13.54
N ASP A 86 27.44 15.63 13.71
CA ASP A 86 28.51 16.00 14.65
C ASP A 86 29.46 17.00 13.97
N LYS A 87 29.43 18.26 14.42
CA LYS A 87 30.28 19.34 13.90
C LYS A 87 31.79 19.05 14.01
N ARG A 88 32.22 18.12 14.87
CA ARG A 88 33.63 17.69 14.97
C ARG A 88 34.15 17.03 13.70
N TRP A 89 33.28 16.56 12.80
CA TRP A 89 33.69 16.06 11.49
C TRP A 89 34.34 17.14 10.61
N LEU A 90 33.97 18.42 10.79
CA LEU A 90 34.60 19.53 10.08
C LEU A 90 36.03 19.82 10.57
N ALA A 91 36.38 19.41 11.79
CA ALA A 91 37.69 19.66 12.37
C ALA A 91 38.78 18.67 11.89
N LYS A 92 38.40 17.59 11.20
CA LYS A 92 39.37 16.72 10.51
C LYS A 92 39.78 17.39 9.19
N ARG A 93 40.70 18.37 9.27
CA ARG A 93 41.55 18.74 8.14
C ARG A 93 42.25 17.47 7.69
N VAL A 94 41.82 16.95 6.55
CA VAL A 94 42.41 15.76 5.96
C VAL A 94 43.84 16.13 5.56
N LEU A 95 44.82 15.57 6.27
CA LEU A 95 46.20 15.54 5.82
C LEU A 95 46.29 14.57 4.64
N TRP A 96 45.80 15.00 3.47
CA TRP A 96 46.21 14.41 2.20
C TRP A 96 47.50 15.12 1.77
N SER A 97 48.61 14.75 2.40
CA SER A 97 49.93 15.06 1.87
C SER A 97 50.92 13.98 2.31
N ARG A 98 50.97 12.91 1.51
CA ARG A 98 52.16 12.10 1.20
C ARG A 98 51.77 10.93 0.29
N LEU A 99 51.68 11.24 -1.00
CA LEU A 99 52.33 10.49 -2.09
C LEU A 99 52.82 11.52 -3.09
#